data_AF-A0A3L7NEG7-F1
#
_entry.id   AF-A0A3L7NEG7-F1
#
_cell.length_a   1.000
_cell.length_b   1.000
_cell.length_c   1.000
_cell.angle_alpha   90.00
_cell.angle_beta   90.00
_cell.angle_gamma   90.00
#
_symmetry.space_group_name_H-M   'P 1'
#
loop_
_entity.id
_entity.type
_entity.pdbx_description
1 polymer ?
#
loop_
_entity_poly.entity_id
_entity_poly.type
_entity_poly.pdbx_seq_one_letter_code
_entity_poly.pdbx_strand_id
1 'polypeptide(L)'
;MLTRSQVFKKRLRPKGARLIYLPPYSPDSSPIELVFSKFKWLLKSASARTVDSLWSVCGDLLDRFTETECRNCFRHCGYRYTLAECALGSQFGS
;
A
#
# COMPACT_ATOMS: atom_id res chain seq x y z
N MET A 1 -9.37 15.69 -26.72
CA MET A 1 -9.98 14.72 -25.78
C MET A 1 -8.90 14.31 -24.77
N LEU A 2 -9.07 14.56 -23.47
CA LEU A 2 -8.04 14.19 -22.47
C LEU A 2 -8.11 12.69 -22.19
N THR A 3 -6.95 12.03 -22.08
CA THR A 3 -6.89 10.60 -21.76
C THR A 3 -7.21 10.35 -20.28
N ARG A 4 -7.62 9.12 -19.91
CA ARG A 4 -7.89 8.74 -18.49
C ARG A 4 -6.71 9.10 -17.57
N SER A 5 -5.47 8.93 -18.03
CA SER A 5 -4.26 9.30 -17.28
C SER A 5 -4.12 10.82 -17.07
N GLN A 6 -4.49 11.63 -18.06
CA GLN A 6 -4.46 13.09 -17.95
C GLN A 6 -5.51 13.63 -16.98
N VAL A 7 -6.73 13.04 -16.99
CA VAL A 7 -7.79 13.39 -16.02
C VAL A 7 -7.35 13.04 -14.59
N PHE A 8 -6.73 11.88 -14.40
CA PHE A 8 -6.23 11.43 -13.10
C PHE A 8 -5.14 12.35 -12.55
N LYS A 9 -4.12 12.67 -13.37
CA LYS A 9 -3.07 13.64 -13.00
C LYS A 9 -3.64 15.01 -12.62
N LYS A 10 -4.61 15.52 -13.37
CA LYS A 10 -5.21 16.84 -13.13
C LYS A 10 -5.96 16.89 -11.79
N ARG A 11 -6.56 15.77 -11.36
CA ARG A 11 -7.26 15.64 -10.06
C ARG A 11 -6.32 15.44 -8.88
N LEU A 12 -5.16 14.82 -9.10
CA LEU A 12 -4.19 14.53 -8.03
C LEU A 12 -3.21 15.68 -7.75
N ARG A 13 -2.84 16.47 -8.78
CA ARG A 13 -1.90 17.60 -8.64
C ARG A 13 -2.29 18.61 -7.54
N PRO A 14 -3.55 19.04 -7.40
CA PRO A 14 -3.94 19.96 -6.32
C PRO A 14 -3.85 19.36 -4.92
N LYS A 15 -3.84 18.01 -4.80
CA LYS A 15 -3.77 17.30 -3.53
C LYS A 15 -2.33 17.04 -3.05
N GLY A 16 -1.32 17.57 -3.75
CA GLY A 16 0.09 17.32 -3.44
C GLY A 16 0.56 15.88 -3.71
N ALA A 17 -0.24 15.05 -4.38
CA ALA A 17 0.11 13.66 -4.62
C ALA A 17 1.21 13.52 -5.67
N ARG A 18 2.29 12.81 -5.32
CA ARG A 18 3.41 12.51 -6.22
C ARG A 18 3.10 11.27 -7.05
N LEU A 19 3.04 11.41 -8.37
CA LEU A 19 2.87 10.28 -9.27
C LEU A 19 4.22 9.59 -9.50
N ILE A 20 4.33 8.34 -9.06
CA ILE A 20 5.50 7.50 -9.29
C ILE A 20 5.16 6.52 -10.41
N TYR A 21 5.95 6.54 -11.48
CA TYR A 21 5.82 5.62 -12.61
C TYR A 21 6.63 4.36 -12.35
N LEU A 22 5.98 3.20 -12.39
CA LEU A 22 6.66 1.91 -12.38
C LEU A 22 7.27 1.62 -13.75
N PRO A 23 8.50 1.07 -13.83
CA PRO A 23 9.06 0.64 -15.10
C PRO A 23 8.19 -0.44 -15.77
N PRO A 24 8.08 -0.45 -17.11
CA PRO A 24 7.38 -1.50 -17.84
C PRO A 24 8.12 -2.82 -17.63
N TYR A 25 7.42 -3.81 -17.09
CA TYR A 25 8.00 -5.03 -16.50
C TYR A 25 8.79 -4.71 -15.23
N SER A 26 8.08 -4.68 -14.10
CA SER A 26 8.72 -4.77 -12.78
C SER A 26 8.90 -6.26 -12.50
N PRO A 27 10.10 -6.84 -12.69
CA PRO A 27 10.36 -8.19 -12.22
C PRO A 27 10.43 -8.09 -10.69
N ASP A 28 9.73 -8.99 -10.02
CA ASP A 28 9.53 -9.06 -8.58
C ASP A 28 8.39 -8.18 -8.02
N SER A 29 7.48 -8.88 -7.33
CA SER A 29 6.17 -8.45 -6.88
C SER A 29 6.19 -7.09 -6.19
N SER A 30 5.24 -6.24 -6.56
CA SER A 30 4.99 -4.99 -5.83
C SER A 30 4.65 -5.29 -4.35
N PRO A 31 4.94 -4.39 -3.39
CA PRO A 31 4.68 -4.64 -1.96
C PRO A 31 3.23 -5.01 -1.68
N ILE A 32 2.31 -4.46 -2.47
CA ILE A 32 0.87 -4.75 -2.41
C ILE A 32 0.57 -6.22 -2.77
N GLU A 33 1.30 -6.81 -3.72
CA GLU A 33 1.13 -8.23 -4.07
C GLU A 33 1.61 -9.18 -2.97
N LEU A 34 2.68 -8.84 -2.24
CA LEU A 34 3.12 -9.63 -1.07
C LEU A 34 2.05 -9.61 0.03
N VAL A 35 1.53 -8.43 0.33
CA VAL A 35 0.46 -8.24 1.33
C VAL A 35 -0.79 -9.02 0.90
N PHE A 36 -1.21 -8.90 -0.37
CA PHE A 36 -2.37 -9.62 -0.88
C PHE A 36 -2.16 -11.14 -0.93
N SER A 37 -0.94 -11.62 -1.17
CA SER A 37 -0.64 -13.05 -1.16
C SER A 37 -0.83 -13.64 0.25
N LYS A 38 -0.31 -12.96 1.28
CA LYS A 38 -0.55 -13.33 2.68
C LYS A 38 -2.03 -13.22 3.05
N PHE A 39 -2.70 -12.14 2.64
CA PHE A 39 -4.12 -11.92 2.91
C PHE A 39 -5.00 -13.03 2.30
N LYS A 40 -4.76 -13.40 1.04
CA LYS A 40 -5.46 -14.51 0.37
C LYS A 40 -5.24 -15.84 1.10
N TRP A 41 -4.02 -16.10 1.57
CA TRP A 41 -3.72 -17.29 2.36
C TRP A 41 -4.49 -17.33 3.68
N LEU A 42 -4.57 -16.21 4.39
CA LEU A 42 -5.33 -16.07 5.63
C LEU A 42 -6.84 -16.26 5.40
N LEU A 43 -7.38 -15.64 4.35
CA LEU A 43 -8.79 -15.81 3.96
C LEU A 43 -9.12 -17.26 3.63
N LYS A 44 -8.25 -17.94 2.88
CA LYS A 44 -8.45 -19.36 2.54
C LYS A 44 -8.43 -20.24 3.78
N SER A 45 -7.56 -19.92 4.75
CA SER A 45 -7.49 -20.62 6.04
C SER A 45 -8.72 -20.38 6.92
N ALA A 46 -9.35 -19.20 6.83
CA ALA A 46 -10.54 -18.87 7.61
C ALA A 46 -11.82 -19.60 7.15
N SER A 47 -11.85 -20.12 5.91
CA SER A 47 -12.94 -20.96 5.37
C SER A 47 -14.37 -20.41 5.56
N ALA A 48 -14.53 -19.08 5.54
CA ALA A 48 -15.83 -18.43 5.64
C ALA A 48 -16.72 -18.82 4.44
N ARG A 49 -17.99 -19.20 4.70
CA ARG A 49 -18.92 -19.72 3.68
C ARG A 49 -20.10 -18.80 3.36
N THR A 50 -20.14 -17.61 3.96
CA THR A 50 -21.17 -16.61 3.65
C THR A 50 -20.52 -15.27 3.33
N VAL A 51 -21.22 -14.43 2.56
CA VAL A 51 -20.70 -13.11 2.15
C VAL A 51 -20.49 -12.22 3.37
N ASP A 52 -21.45 -12.17 4.30
CA ASP A 52 -21.35 -11.37 5.53
C ASP A 52 -20.20 -11.82 6.44
N SER A 53 -20.02 -13.14 6.61
CA SER A 53 -18.88 -13.66 7.39
C SER A 53 -17.56 -13.36 6.71
N LEU A 54 -17.49 -13.43 5.37
CA LEU A 54 -16.29 -13.08 4.62
C LEU A 54 -15.92 -11.61 4.82
N TRP A 55 -16.90 -10.69 4.81
CA TRP A 55 -16.64 -9.27 5.05
C TRP A 55 -16.11 -9.01 6.46
N SER A 56 -16.71 -9.61 7.49
CA SER A 56 -16.23 -9.49 8.87
C SER A 56 -14.81 -10.01 9.00
N VAL A 57 -14.54 -11.20 8.48
CA VAL A 57 -13.22 -11.83 8.50
C VAL A 57 -12.19 -11.00 7.75
N CYS A 58 -12.57 -10.35 6.63
CA CYS A 58 -11.66 -9.45 5.92
C CYS A 58 -11.23 -8.28 6.81
N GLY A 59 -12.17 -7.66 7.55
CA GLY A 59 -11.86 -6.61 8.52
C GLY A 59 -10.88 -7.09 9.60
N ASP A 60 -11.24 -8.20 10.28
CA ASP A 60 -10.43 -8.77 11.36
C ASP A 60 -9.03 -9.19 10.91
N LEU A 61 -8.89 -9.64 9.66
CA LEU A 61 -7.59 -10.03 9.09
C LEU A 61 -6.74 -8.81 8.72
N LEU A 62 -7.35 -7.71 8.29
CA LEU A 62 -6.62 -6.47 7.99
C LEU A 62 -5.98 -5.89 9.25
N ASP A 63 -6.63 -6.00 10.41
CA ASP A 63 -6.08 -5.56 11.70
C ASP A 63 -4.82 -6.36 12.12
N ARG A 64 -4.58 -7.54 11.52
CA ARG A 64 -3.38 -8.35 11.80
C ARG A 64 -2.13 -7.86 11.07
N PHE A 65 -2.26 -6.96 10.09
CA PHE A 65 -1.11 -6.41 9.37
C PHE A 65 -0.49 -5.28 10.19
N THR A 66 0.52 -5.64 11.00
CA THR A 66 1.24 -4.67 11.80
C THR A 66 2.09 -3.74 10.93
N GLU A 67 2.39 -2.55 11.45
CA GLU A 67 3.28 -1.58 10.80
C GLU A 67 4.63 -2.20 10.41
N THR A 68 5.21 -3.01 11.31
CA THR A 68 6.48 -3.71 11.10
C THR A 68 6.41 -4.68 9.93
N GLU A 69 5.32 -5.43 9.78
CA GLU A 69 5.15 -6.34 8.66
C GLU A 69 5.04 -5.60 7.33
N CYS A 70 4.26 -4.53 7.28
CA CYS A 70 4.15 -3.67 6.09
C CYS A 70 5.53 -3.12 5.69
N ARG A 71 6.30 -2.62 6.66
CA ARG A 71 7.68 -2.14 6.45
C ARG A 71 8.59 -3.24 5.89
N ASN A 72 8.46 -4.47 6.37
CA ASN A 72 9.23 -5.60 5.85
C ASN A 72 8.85 -5.95 4.41
N CYS A 73 7.57 -5.87 4.03
CA CYS A 73 7.14 -6.05 2.64
C CYS A 73 7.76 -4.99 1.70
N PHE A 74 7.76 -3.72 2.09
CA PHE A 74 8.42 -2.66 1.31
C PHE A 74 9.92 -2.91 1.15
N ARG A 75 10.60 -3.30 2.24
CA ARG A 75 12.03 -3.64 2.22
C ARG A 75 12.32 -4.83 1.32
N HIS A 76 11.49 -5.88 1.35
CA HIS A 76 11.64 -7.07 0.51
C HIS A 76 11.60 -6.72 -0.98
N CYS A 77 10.72 -5.80 -1.36
CA CYS A 77 10.60 -5.30 -2.72
C CYS A 77 11.64 -4.21 -3.10
N GLY A 78 12.65 -3.96 -2.25
CA GLY A 78 13.70 -2.97 -2.51
C GLY A 78 13.26 -1.51 -2.35
N TYR A 79 12.04 -1.23 -1.88
CA TYR A 79 11.59 0.13 -1.61
C TYR A 79 12.20 0.62 -0.30
N ARG A 80 13.03 1.66 -0.38
CA ARG A 80 13.52 2.39 0.79
C ARG A 80 12.47 3.43 1.18
N TYR A 81 11.85 3.25 2.34
CA TYR A 81 11.11 4.32 2.99
C TYR A 81 12.10 5.09 3.89
N THR A 82 12.29 6.37 3.62
CA THR A 82 12.96 7.25 4.58
C THR A 82 11.89 7.70 5.56
N LEU A 83 12.12 7.55 6.87
CA LEU A 83 11.34 8.26 7.88
C LEU A 83 11.72 9.74 7.82
N ALA A 84 11.28 10.43 6.77
CA ALA A 84 11.11 11.86 6.86
C ALA A 84 9.77 12.08 7.58
N GLU A 85 9.89 12.50 8.84
CA GLU A 85 8.89 13.25 9.61
C GLU A 85 7.74 12.46 10.27
N CYS A 86 8.08 11.71 11.33
CA CYS A 86 7.29 11.75 12.57
C CYS A 86 7.95 12.61 13.67
N ALA A 87 8.99 13.38 13.32
CA ALA A 87 9.56 14.43 14.18
C ALA A 87 9.19 15.81 13.61
N LEU A 88 7.97 16.27 13.86
CA LEU A 88 7.72 17.71 13.85
C LEU A 88 8.33 18.27 15.14
N GLY A 89 9.47 18.95 15.00
CA GLY A 89 10.09 19.69 16.09
C GLY A 89 11.50 20.14 15.76
N SER A 90 11.61 21.36 15.23
CA SER A 90 12.86 22.15 15.13
C SER A 90 13.83 21.60 14.06
N GLN A 91 14.11 22.27 12.94
CA GLN A 91 14.89 23.50 12.89
C GLN A 91 14.82 24.04 11.45
N PHE A 92 14.11 25.14 11.22
CA PHE A 92 14.41 26.07 10.12
C PHE A 92 14.79 27.39 10.79
N GLY A 93 16.06 27.76 10.65
CA GLY A 93 16.61 28.96 11.26
C GLY A 93 18.12 29.02 11.10
N SER A 94 18.57 29.41 9.91
CA SER A 94 19.65 30.39 9.65
C SER A 94 19.75 30.61 8.14
#